data_AF-A0A6P0SXV0-F1
#
_entry.id   AF-A0A6P0SXV0-F1
#
_cell.length_a   1.000
_cell.length_b   1.000
_cell.length_c   1.000
_cell.angle_alpha   90.00
_cell.angle_beta   90.00
_cell.angle_gamma   90.00
#
_symmetry.space_group_name_H-M   'P 1'
#
loop_
_entity.id
_entity.type
_entity.pdbx_description
1 polymer ?
#
loop_
_entity_poly.entity_id
_entity_poly.type
_entity_poly.pdbx_seq_one_letter_code
_entity_poly.pdbx_strand_id
1 'polypeptide(L)' 'MRFINPKTDYAFKKIFGSAESKDILISFLNALIYDGNSTIEDLEIINPNLPPKVEGLKDTYLDVKAKLKDGTLVIIEMQV' A
#
# COMPACT_ATOMS: atom_id res chain seq x y z
N MET A 1 -10.12 16.42 -19.18
CA MET A 1 -9.06 15.77 -18.37
C MET A 1 -9.25 14.26 -18.42
N ARG A 2 -8.18 13.46 -18.47
CA ARG A 2 -8.24 11.99 -18.31
C ARG A 2 -7.81 11.64 -16.89
N PHE A 3 -8.65 10.92 -16.16
CA PHE A 3 -8.33 10.40 -14.83
C PHE A 3 -7.94 8.94 -14.93
N ILE A 4 -7.01 8.53 -14.09
CA ILE A 4 -6.68 7.11 -13.91
C ILE A 4 -7.59 6.57 -12.80
N ASN A 5 -8.17 5.38 -13.02
CA ASN A 5 -8.95 4.70 -12.00
C ASN A 5 -8.00 4.13 -10.92
N PRO A 6 -8.07 4.59 -9.65
CA PRO A 6 -7.17 4.15 -8.58
C PRO A 6 -7.31 2.66 -8.23
N LYS A 7 -8.43 2.01 -8.63
CA LYS A 7 -8.64 0.56 -8.48
C LYS A 7 -7.87 -0.29 -9.50
N THR A 8 -7.17 0.34 -10.44
CA THR A 8 -6.29 -0.41 -11.35
C THR A 8 -4.93 -0.58 -10.69
N ASP A 9 -4.33 -1.76 -10.86
CA ASP A 9 -2.99 -2.07 -10.35
C ASP A 9 -1.97 -0.96 -10.65
N TYR A 10 -1.91 -0.53 -11.92
CA TYR A 10 -1.01 0.55 -12.35
C TYR A 10 -1.18 1.84 -11.54
N ALA A 11 -2.43 2.25 -11.30
CA ALA A 11 -2.73 3.44 -10.53
C ALA A 11 -2.35 3.28 -9.06
N PHE A 12 -2.69 2.13 -8.49
CA PHE A 12 -2.44 1.81 -7.11
C PHE A 12 -0.93 1.83 -6.81
N LYS A 13 -0.14 1.13 -7.63
CA LYS A 13 1.33 1.18 -7.56
C LYS A 13 1.90 2.58 -7.77
N LYS A 14 1.30 3.38 -8.66
CA LYS A 14 1.75 4.75 -8.89
C LYS A 14 1.47 5.68 -7.70
N ILE A 15 0.41 5.41 -6.94
CA ILE A 15 0.03 6.18 -5.75
C ILE A 15 0.81 5.71 -4.52
N PHE A 16 1.00 4.40 -4.34
CA PHE A 16 1.48 3.79 -3.07
C PHE A 16 2.82 3.04 -3.18
N GLY A 17 3.38 2.89 -4.38
CA GLY A 17 4.56 2.05 -4.63
C GLY A 17 5.91 2.77 -4.50
N SER A 18 5.94 4.03 -4.07
CA SER A 18 7.18 4.80 -3.90
C SER A 18 7.44 5.14 -2.42
N ALA A 19 8.71 5.34 -2.05
CA ALA A 19 9.05 5.77 -0.69
C ALA A 19 8.42 7.13 -0.31
N GLU A 20 8.25 8.03 -1.29
CA GLU A 20 7.59 9.33 -1.11
C GLU A 20 6.09 9.20 -0.79
N SER A 21 5.47 8.06 -1.14
CA SER A 21 4.06 7.80 -0.85
C SER A 21 3.79 7.18 0.52
N LYS A 22 4.83 6.99 1.34
CA LYS A 22 4.76 6.32 2.64
C LYS A 22 3.72 6.96 3.57
N ASP A 23 3.71 8.28 3.71
CA ASP A 23 2.75 8.98 4.58
C ASP A 23 1.30 8.81 4.10
N ILE A 24 1.10 8.78 2.78
CA ILE A 24 -0.21 8.56 2.15
C ILE A 24 -0.67 7.13 2.44
N LEU A 25 0.24 6.15 2.34
CA LEU A 25 -0.06 4.75 2.64
C LEU A 25 -0.36 4.53 4.12
N ILE A 26 0.39 5.16 5.03
CA ILE A 26 0.12 5.15 6.47
C ILE A 26 -1.28 5.72 6.76
N SER A 27 -1.61 6.87 6.17
CA SER A 27 -2.92 7.51 6.33
C SER A 27 -4.05 6.61 5.82
N PHE A 28 -3.87 6.00 4.65
CA PHE A 28 -4.84 5.10 4.03
C PHE A 28 -5.10 3.85 4.88
N LEU A 29 -4.04 3.19 5.38
CA LEU A 29 -4.16 1.99 6.20
C LEU A 29 -4.76 2.29 7.59
N ASN A 30 -4.37 3.41 8.22
CA ASN A 30 -5.00 3.86 9.46
C ASN A 30 -6.50 4.12 9.28
N ALA A 31 -6.91 4.71 8.14
CA ALA A 31 -8.32 4.94 7.83
C ALA A 31 -9.11 3.63 7.63
N LEU A 32 -8.51 2.62 6.97
CA LEU A 32 -9.21 1.38 6.65
C LEU A 32 -9.21 0.32 7.75
N ILE A 33 -8.09 0.16 8.46
CA ILE A 33 -7.87 -0.94 9.41
C ILE A 33 -8.12 -0.49 10.85
N TYR A 34 -7.90 0.79 11.14
CA TYR A 34 -7.90 1.33 12.50
C TYR A 34 -8.93 2.46 12.68
N ASP A 35 -9.98 2.49 11.84
CA ASP A 35 -11.08 3.47 11.92
C ASP A 35 -10.60 4.94 11.92
N GLY A 36 -9.50 5.23 11.24
CA GLY A 36 -8.89 6.56 11.19
C GLY A 36 -7.99 6.92 12.37
N ASN A 37 -7.86 6.04 13.37
CA ASN A 37 -6.91 6.25 14.44
C ASN A 37 -5.47 6.14 13.92
N SER A 38 -4.63 7.09 14.32
CA SER A 38 -3.20 7.06 14.03
C SER A 38 -2.54 5.94 14.85
N THR A 39 -2.54 4.71 14.34
CA THR A 39 -2.02 3.52 15.03
C THR A 39 -0.68 3.06 14.43
N ILE A 40 -0.58 3.08 13.10
CA ILE A 40 0.67 2.85 12.37
C ILE A 40 1.54 4.11 12.51
N GLU A 41 2.74 3.94 13.06
CA GLU A 41 3.77 4.99 13.21
C GLU A 41 4.70 5.00 11.99
N ASP A 42 5.05 3.82 11.48
CA ASP A 42 5.98 3.68 10.38
C ASP A 42 5.63 2.48 9.50
N LEU A 43 6.08 2.50 8.24
CA LEU A 43 5.99 1.31 7.37
C LEU A 43 7.16 1.19 6.38
N GLU A 44 7.40 -0.02 5.93
CA GLU A 44 8.35 -0.36 4.87
C GLU A 44 7.65 -1.26 3.85
N ILE A 45 7.83 -0.96 2.55
CA ILE A 45 7.34 -1.82 1.47
C ILE A 45 8.35 -2.96 1.31
N ILE A 46 7.92 -4.19 1.62
CA ILE A 46 8.82 -5.35 1.66
C ILE A 46 9.02 -5.93 0.27
N ASN A 47 7.99 -5.84 -0.58
CA ASN A 47 8.02 -6.43 -1.90
C ASN A 47 7.22 -5.56 -2.89
N PRO A 48 7.87 -4.60 -3.57
CA PRO A 48 7.23 -3.91 -4.69
C PRO A 48 7.19 -4.91 -5.84
N ASN A 49 6.20 -5.80 -5.87
CA ASN A 49 6.05 -6.72 -7.00
C ASN A 49 6.06 -5.90 -8.29
N LEU A 50 7.11 -6.12 -9.10
CA LEU A 50 7.26 -5.54 -10.42
C LEU A 50 5.99 -5.88 -11.21
N PRO A 51 5.41 -4.93 -11.95
CA PRO A 51 4.23 -5.20 -12.76
C PRO A 51 4.48 -6.45 -13.62
N PRO A 52 3.47 -7.34 -13.76
CA PRO A 52 3.64 -8.57 -14.51
C PRO A 52 4.09 -8.24 -15.94
N LYS A 53 5.10 -8.96 -16.43
CA LYS A 53 5.63 -8.82 -17.81
C LYS A 53 4.59 -9.11 -18.90
N VAL A 54 3.39 -9.56 -18.52
CA VAL A 54 2.32 -10.02 -19.40
C VAL A 54 1.05 -9.24 -19.10
N GLU A 55 0.51 -8.55 -20.11
CA GLU A 55 -0.80 -7.91 -20.04
C GLU A 55 -1.88 -8.96 -19.77
N GLY A 56 -2.58 -8.86 -18.62
CA GLY A 56 -3.74 -9.71 -18.31
C GLY A 56 -3.64 -10.56 -17.04
N LEU A 57 -2.48 -10.66 -16.39
CA LEU A 57 -2.36 -11.28 -15.06
C LEU A 57 -2.63 -10.24 -13.97
N LYS A 58 -3.67 -10.48 -13.17
CA LYS A 58 -4.29 -9.51 -12.25
C LYS A 58 -3.84 -9.65 -10.80
N ASP A 59 -2.83 -10.43 -10.50
CA ASP A 59 -2.49 -10.67 -9.10
C ASP A 59 -1.39 -9.70 -8.68
N THR A 60 -1.80 -8.52 -8.21
CA THR A 60 -0.88 -7.61 -7.52
C THR A 60 -1.12 -7.66 -6.03
N TYR A 61 -0.04 -7.99 -5.34
CA TYR A 61 0.09 -7.95 -3.89
C TYR A 61 1.02 -6.79 -3.54
N LEU A 62 0.61 -5.95 -2.59
CA LEU A 62 1.50 -4.99 -1.94
C LEU A 62 1.68 -5.43 -0.48
N ASP A 63 2.90 -5.85 -0.17
CA ASP A 63 3.27 -6.28 1.18
C ASP A 63 3.98 -5.15 1.90
N VAL A 64 3.45 -4.75 3.06
CA VAL A 64 4.07 -3.76 3.92
C VAL A 64 4.35 -4.32 5.32
N LYS A 65 5.51 -3.97 5.85
CA LYS A 65 5.87 -4.15 7.24
C LYS A 65 5.53 -2.86 7.97
N ALA A 66 4.53 -2.89 8.83
CA ALA A 66 4.13 -1.73 9.62
C ALA A 66 4.66 -1.85 11.05
N LYS A 67 5.12 -0.72 11.60
CA LYS A 67 5.43 -0.55 13.01
C LYS A 67 4.30 0.25 13.66
N LEU A 68 3.68 -0.34 14.67
CA LEU A 68 2.62 0.30 15.44
C LEU A 68 3.23 1.15 16.58
N LYS A 69 2.39 2.04 17.15
CA LYS A 69 2.80 2.92 18.26
C LYS A 69 3.29 2.20 19.52
N ASP A 70 2.81 0.99 19.77
CA ASP A 70 3.26 0.16 20.90
C ASP A 70 4.57 -0.59 20.61
N GLY A 71 5.16 -0.39 19.43
CA GLY A 71 6.37 -1.07 18.97
C GLY A 71 6.11 -2.42 18.30
N THR A 72 4.85 -2.89 18.26
CA THR A 72 4.49 -4.13 17.56
C THR A 72 4.77 -4.01 16.06
N LEU A 73 5.35 -5.06 15.48
CA LEU A 73 5.55 -5.17 14.04
C LEU A 73 4.48 -6.09 13.45
N VAL A 74 3.80 -5.62 12.41
CA VAL A 74 2.78 -6.39 11.68
C VAL A 74 3.10 -6.41 10.19
N ILE A 75 2.70 -7.49 9.51
CA ILE A 75 2.71 -7.60 8.05
C ILE A 75 1.30 -7.38 7.56
N ILE A 76 1.13 -6.46 6.61
CA ILE A 76 -0.15 -6.17 5.98
C ILE A 76 0.01 -6.50 4.48
N GLU A 77 -0.78 -7.46 4.01
CA GLU A 77 -0.85 -7.86 2.61
C GLU A 77 -2.11 -7.28 1.97
N MET A 78 -1.96 -6.55 0.86
CA MET A 78 -3.05 -5.90 0.16
C MET A 78 -3.37 -6.57 -1.17
N GLN A 79 -4.64 -6.89 -1.40
CA GLN A 79 -5.17 -7.45 -2.65
C GLN A 79 -5.86 -6.34 -3.44
N VAL A 80 -5.48 -6.13 -4.71
CA VAL A 80 -6.02 -5.06 -5.58
C VAL A 80 -6.56 -5.61 -6.90
#